data_AF-A0A251WXP0-F1
#
_entry.id   AF-A0A251WXP0-F1
#
_cell.length_a   1.000
_cell.length_b   1.000
_cell.length_c   1.000
_cell.angle_alpha   90.00
_cell.angle_beta   90.00
_cell.angle_gamma   90.00
#
_symmetry.space_group_name_H-M   'P 1'
#
loop_
_entity.id
_entity.type
_entity.pdbx_description
1 polymer ?
#
loop_
_entity_poly.entity_id
_entity_poly.type
_entity_poly.pdbx_seq_one_letter_code
_entity_poly.pdbx_strand_id
1 'polypeptide(L)'
;MSFWIDWYEGMLEGRAPDWELWRRIAEIDNDEWDSGPEAVASEIERIKDELADERAAEWIPQAKSVIARAETLAPLAKLQAQVIEDTLTAIVKQLDSTDKVPDELEPVDRLRSKLIGLSIELAATKSEEDKAKVVAQIIREMYLTIRELNDRLNKSRSWAERHPWKAGIISGTAVTALGGIVTGVAMSFLGGADTEAQQVINYTYNNEIQLCTADGLHEPAEIPEIVDT
;
A
#
# COMPACT_ATOMS: atom_id res chain seq x y z
N MET A 1 22.45 8.18 7.97
CA MET A 1 22.22 8.12 9.43
C MET A 1 20.73 7.98 9.82
N SER A 2 19.78 8.05 8.87
CA SER A 2 18.34 7.88 9.13
C SER A 2 17.95 6.50 9.68
N PHE A 3 18.66 5.44 9.27
CA PHE A 3 18.37 4.06 9.69
C PHE A 3 18.15 3.88 11.20
N TRP A 4 19.05 4.42 12.03
CA TRP A 4 18.96 4.27 13.49
C TRP A 4 17.80 5.06 14.09
N ILE A 5 17.44 6.20 13.47
CA ILE A 5 16.28 7.00 13.85
C ILE A 5 15.01 6.21 13.54
N ASP A 6 14.89 5.69 12.31
CA ASP A 6 13.73 4.91 11.86
C ASP A 6 13.52 3.66 12.73
N TRP A 7 14.62 2.99 13.11
CA TRP A 7 14.57 1.85 14.03
C TRP A 7 14.07 2.25 15.41
N TYR A 8 14.64 3.31 15.99
CA TYR A 8 14.29 3.77 17.32
C TYR A 8 12.83 4.22 17.40
N GLU A 9 12.37 4.98 16.39
CA GLU A 9 10.96 5.38 16.25
C GLU A 9 10.06 4.15 16.07
N GLY A 10 10.47 3.17 15.26
CA GLY A 10 9.74 1.92 15.09
C GLY A 10 9.53 1.17 16.40
N MET A 11 10.55 1.11 17.27
CA MET A 11 10.40 0.52 18.61
C MET A 11 9.42 1.31 19.49
N LEU A 12 9.48 2.65 19.46
CA LEU A 12 8.54 3.49 20.22
C LEU A 12 7.08 3.32 19.77
N GLU A 13 6.87 3.09 18.48
CA GLU A 13 5.56 2.83 17.88
C GLU A 13 5.07 1.38 18.04
N GLY A 14 5.91 0.49 18.61
CA GLY A 14 5.61 -0.93 18.75
C GLY A 14 5.66 -1.72 17.44
N ARG A 15 6.33 -1.20 16.40
CA ARG A 15 6.59 -1.96 15.16
C ARG A 15 7.59 -3.07 15.47
N ALA A 16 7.25 -4.29 15.08
CA ALA A 16 8.16 -5.42 15.19
C ALA A 16 9.40 -5.16 14.32
N PRO A 17 10.62 -5.35 14.85
CA PRO A 17 11.84 -5.17 14.06
C PRO A 17 11.96 -6.26 12.99
N ASP A 18 12.58 -5.93 11.87
CA ASP A 18 12.91 -6.89 10.81
C ASP A 18 14.07 -7.80 11.23
N TRP A 19 13.75 -8.89 11.92
CA TRP A 19 14.74 -9.77 12.54
C TRP A 19 15.79 -10.32 11.58
N GLU A 20 15.45 -10.53 10.31
CA GLU A 20 16.41 -10.98 9.30
C GLU A 20 17.41 -9.88 8.95
N LEU A 21 16.92 -8.63 8.79
CA LEU A 21 17.79 -7.47 8.60
C LEU A 21 18.72 -7.29 9.81
N TRP A 22 18.20 -7.40 11.03
CA TRP A 22 19.00 -7.32 12.25
C TRP A 22 20.07 -8.40 12.33
N ARG A 23 19.74 -9.64 11.94
CA ARG A 23 20.71 -10.73 11.92
C ARG A 23 21.87 -10.41 10.98
N ARG A 24 21.58 -9.94 9.76
CA ARG A 24 22.63 -9.59 8.78
C ARG A 24 23.46 -8.39 9.19
N ILE A 25 22.85 -7.38 9.80
CA ILE A 25 23.59 -6.23 10.35
C ILE A 25 24.53 -6.68 11.48
N ALA A 26 24.09 -7.62 12.33
CA ALA A 26 24.93 -8.19 13.38
C ALA A 26 26.07 -9.08 12.82
N GLU A 27 25.95 -9.55 11.58
CA GLU A 27 26.95 -10.34 10.86
C GLU A 27 27.95 -9.45 10.06
N ILE A 28 27.79 -8.12 10.06
CA ILE A 28 28.78 -7.19 9.46
C ILE A 28 30.15 -7.40 10.11
N ASP A 29 31.19 -7.47 9.27
CA ASP A 29 32.56 -7.69 9.71
C ASP A 29 33.04 -6.56 10.66
N ASN A 30 33.84 -6.92 11.67
CA ASN A 30 34.42 -5.96 12.60
C ASN A 30 35.28 -4.92 11.88
N ASP A 31 35.96 -5.29 10.80
CA ASP A 31 36.76 -4.35 10.01
C ASP A 31 35.89 -3.20 9.44
N GLU A 32 34.63 -3.48 9.10
CA GLU A 32 33.67 -2.49 8.62
C GLU A 32 33.13 -1.63 9.78
N TRP A 33 32.90 -2.24 10.95
CA TRP A 33 32.55 -1.51 12.18
C TRP A 33 33.65 -0.53 12.61
N ASP A 34 34.92 -0.94 12.50
CA ASP A 34 36.08 -0.14 12.86
C ASP A 34 36.37 0.97 11.83
N SER A 35 35.88 0.82 10.59
CA SER A 35 35.99 1.81 9.52
C SER A 35 35.11 3.05 9.72
N GLY A 36 34.20 3.01 10.69
CA GLY A 36 33.40 4.15 11.12
C GLY A 36 31.95 4.14 10.62
N PRO A 37 31.15 5.13 11.06
CA PRO A 37 29.70 5.10 10.88
C PRO A 37 29.25 5.23 9.42
N GLU A 38 30.03 5.88 8.55
CA GLU A 38 29.72 5.99 7.12
C GLU A 38 29.88 4.63 6.40
N ALA A 39 30.90 3.86 6.76
CA ALA A 39 31.19 2.54 6.21
C ALA A 39 30.05 1.56 6.58
N VAL A 40 29.72 1.50 7.87
CA VAL A 40 28.58 0.72 8.38
C VAL A 40 27.26 1.15 7.73
N ALA A 41 27.02 2.45 7.54
CA ALA A 41 25.80 2.91 6.87
C ALA A 41 25.72 2.44 5.42
N SER A 42 26.83 2.47 4.68
CA SER A 42 26.90 1.94 3.31
C SER A 42 26.62 0.44 3.28
N GLU A 43 27.16 -0.31 4.23
CA GLU A 43 26.99 -1.75 4.31
C GLU A 43 25.56 -2.14 4.70
N ILE A 44 24.92 -1.39 5.61
CA ILE A 44 23.50 -1.56 5.94
C ILE A 44 22.63 -1.36 4.70
N GLU A 45 22.90 -0.35 3.87
CA GLU A 45 22.14 -0.16 2.62
C GLU A 45 22.36 -1.30 1.63
N ARG A 46 23.60 -1.80 1.48
CA ARG A 46 23.90 -3.00 0.67
C ARG A 46 23.09 -4.20 1.13
N ILE A 47 23.05 -4.47 2.44
CA ILE A 47 22.28 -5.58 3.04
C ILE A 47 20.77 -5.40 2.78
N LYS A 48 20.25 -4.18 2.89
CA LYS A 48 18.85 -3.87 2.62
C LYS A 48 18.48 -4.15 1.16
N ASP A 49 19.34 -3.77 0.22
CA ASP A 49 19.15 -4.02 -1.21
C ASP A 49 19.14 -5.53 -1.51
N GLU A 50 20.10 -6.28 -0.96
CA GLU A 50 20.14 -7.75 -1.13
C GLU A 50 18.89 -8.43 -0.56
N LEU A 51 18.45 -8.02 0.64
CA LEU A 51 17.22 -8.54 1.23
C LEU A 51 15.99 -8.16 0.42
N ALA A 52 15.95 -6.96 -0.16
CA ALA A 52 14.85 -6.53 -1.01
C ALA A 52 14.76 -7.41 -2.27
N ASP A 53 15.90 -7.70 -2.91
CA ASP A 53 15.99 -8.57 -4.08
C ASP A 53 15.56 -10.01 -3.76
N GLU A 54 16.06 -10.58 -2.66
CA GLU A 54 15.70 -11.93 -2.23
C GLU A 54 14.21 -12.05 -1.95
N ARG A 55 13.61 -11.06 -1.27
CA ARG A 55 12.18 -11.07 -0.96
C ARG A 55 11.33 -10.77 -2.19
N ALA A 56 11.84 -9.98 -3.13
CA ALA A 56 11.17 -9.75 -4.42
C ALA A 56 11.18 -11.01 -5.29
N ALA A 57 12.15 -11.92 -5.12
CA ALA A 57 12.22 -13.16 -5.88
C ALA A 57 10.93 -14.01 -5.75
N GLU A 58 10.28 -13.99 -4.58
CA GLU A 58 8.99 -14.66 -4.33
C GLU A 58 7.86 -14.13 -5.23
N TRP A 59 7.95 -12.86 -5.63
CA TRP A 59 6.94 -12.17 -6.44
C TRP A 59 7.23 -12.24 -7.94
N ILE A 60 8.33 -12.86 -8.37
CA ILE A 60 8.68 -13.02 -9.80
C ILE A 60 7.56 -13.72 -10.60
N PRO A 61 6.92 -14.81 -10.13
CA PRO A 61 5.81 -15.42 -10.87
C PRO A 61 4.65 -14.45 -11.09
N GLN A 62 4.30 -13.67 -10.06
CA GLN A 62 3.25 -12.66 -10.15
C GLN A 62 3.65 -11.53 -11.10
N ALA A 63 4.90 -11.05 -11.02
CA ALA A 63 5.45 -10.05 -11.91
C ALA A 63 5.38 -10.48 -13.38
N LYS A 64 5.72 -11.73 -13.69
CA LYS A 64 5.59 -12.28 -15.05
C LYS A 64 4.14 -12.26 -15.55
N SER A 65 3.18 -12.59 -14.68
CA SER A 65 1.74 -12.52 -15.03
C SER A 65 1.27 -11.09 -15.34
N VAL A 66 1.80 -10.10 -14.60
CA VAL A 66 1.53 -8.68 -14.82
C VAL A 66 2.19 -8.21 -16.12
N ILE A 67 3.44 -8.61 -16.38
CA ILE A 67 4.19 -8.28 -17.60
C ILE A 67 3.51 -8.85 -18.84
N ALA A 68 2.98 -10.08 -18.78
CA ALA A 68 2.21 -10.68 -19.87
C ALA A 68 0.95 -9.87 -20.24
N ARG A 69 0.47 -9.02 -19.34
CA ARG A 69 -0.69 -8.13 -19.50
C ARG A 69 -0.30 -6.65 -19.54
N ALA A 70 0.99 -6.34 -19.78
CA ALA A 70 1.54 -4.99 -19.68
C ALA A 70 0.78 -3.95 -20.51
N GLU A 71 0.37 -4.30 -21.74
CA GLU A 71 -0.38 -3.39 -22.63
C GLU A 71 -1.69 -2.89 -22.00
N THR A 72 -2.36 -3.75 -21.22
CA THR A 72 -3.59 -3.39 -20.51
C THR A 72 -3.29 -2.75 -19.15
N LEU A 73 -2.31 -3.28 -18.43
CA LEU A 73 -2.06 -2.92 -17.04
C LEU A 73 -1.24 -1.63 -16.87
N ALA A 74 -0.36 -1.29 -17.82
CA ALA A 74 0.41 -0.04 -17.78
C ALA A 74 -0.49 1.22 -17.79
N PRO A 75 -1.47 1.38 -18.72
CA PRO A 75 -2.37 2.53 -18.69
C PRO A 75 -3.31 2.49 -17.48
N LEU A 76 -3.71 1.30 -17.02
CA LEU A 76 -4.56 1.13 -15.84
C LEU A 76 -3.85 1.62 -14.57
N ALA A 77 -2.57 1.25 -14.38
CA ALA A 77 -1.76 1.69 -13.25
C ALA A 77 -1.63 3.22 -13.23
N LYS A 78 -1.38 3.84 -14.39
CA LYS A 78 -1.33 5.30 -14.52
C LYS A 78 -2.67 5.96 -14.17
N LEU A 79 -3.78 5.40 -14.65
CA LEU A 79 -5.11 5.91 -14.35
C LEU A 79 -5.41 5.83 -12.85
N GLN A 80 -5.13 4.71 -12.20
CA GLN A 80 -5.33 4.55 -10.77
C GLN A 80 -4.46 5.51 -9.96
N ALA A 81 -3.21 5.74 -10.35
CA ALA A 81 -2.37 6.75 -9.73
C ALA A 81 -2.99 8.16 -9.81
N GLN A 82 -3.56 8.54 -10.96
CA GLN A 82 -4.24 9.82 -11.12
C GLN A 82 -5.47 9.93 -10.23
N VAL A 83 -6.30 8.88 -10.17
CA VAL A 83 -7.50 8.87 -9.32
C VAL A 83 -7.11 9.02 -7.85
N ILE A 84 -6.02 8.38 -7.40
CA ILE A 84 -5.49 8.57 -6.05
C ILE A 84 -5.10 10.04 -5.83
N GLU A 85 -4.36 10.64 -6.76
CA GLU A 85 -3.91 12.03 -6.66
C GLU A 85 -5.08 13.02 -6.54
N ASP A 86 -6.08 12.86 -7.39
CA ASP A 86 -7.28 13.70 -7.41
C ASP A 86 -8.05 13.55 -6.09
N THR A 87 -8.14 12.32 -5.57
CA THR A 87 -8.81 12.01 -4.31
C THR A 87 -8.07 12.63 -3.12
N LEU A 88 -6.74 12.47 -3.04
CA LEU A 88 -5.93 13.08 -1.99
C LEU A 88 -6.03 14.61 -2.02
N THR A 89 -6.01 15.21 -3.20
CA THR A 89 -6.18 16.66 -3.38
C THR A 89 -7.53 17.13 -2.87
N ALA A 90 -8.61 16.39 -3.18
CA ALA A 90 -9.95 16.70 -2.69
C ALA A 90 -10.04 16.61 -1.16
N ILE A 91 -9.41 15.59 -0.56
CA ILE A 91 -9.36 15.41 0.90
C ILE A 91 -8.61 16.57 1.56
N VAL A 92 -7.39 16.88 1.11
CA VAL A 92 -6.58 17.98 1.68
C VAL A 92 -7.36 19.30 1.62
N LYS A 93 -8.05 19.57 0.51
CA LYS A 93 -8.91 20.75 0.35
C LYS A 93 -10.09 20.77 1.32
N GLN A 94 -10.76 19.63 1.53
CA GLN A 94 -11.88 19.53 2.47
C GLN A 94 -11.45 19.74 3.92
N LEU A 95 -10.23 19.31 4.26
CA LEU A 95 -9.69 19.42 5.61
C LEU A 95 -9.17 20.82 5.97
N ASP A 96 -9.17 21.76 5.02
CA ASP A 96 -8.50 23.07 5.16
C ASP A 96 -7.07 22.92 5.72
N SER A 97 -6.42 21.80 5.34
CA SER A 97 -5.08 21.43 5.79
C SER A 97 -4.06 22.23 4.98
N THR A 98 -2.97 22.62 5.65
CA THR A 98 -1.84 23.34 5.04
C THR A 98 -1.02 22.37 4.18
N ASP A 99 -1.51 22.10 2.96
CA ASP A 99 -0.83 21.40 1.85
C ASP A 99 -0.27 20.00 2.14
N LYS A 100 -0.58 19.42 3.31
CA LYS A 100 -0.07 18.11 3.70
C LYS A 100 -1.19 17.09 3.76
N VAL A 101 -0.93 15.96 3.10
CA VAL A 101 -1.71 14.73 3.26
C VAL A 101 -1.61 14.34 4.73
N PRO A 102 -2.74 14.05 5.41
CA PRO A 102 -2.72 13.55 6.78
C PRO A 102 -1.81 12.32 6.90
N ASP A 103 -1.12 12.17 8.02
CA ASP A 103 -0.18 11.08 8.24
C ASP A 103 -0.86 9.71 8.06
N GLU A 104 -2.16 9.59 8.34
CA GLU A 104 -2.94 8.36 8.13
C GLU A 104 -3.04 7.95 6.66
N LEU A 105 -2.99 8.92 5.74
CA LEU A 105 -3.12 8.73 4.29
C LEU A 105 -1.78 8.75 3.56
N GLU A 106 -0.67 8.95 4.26
CA GLU A 106 0.67 8.89 3.66
C GLU A 106 0.93 7.57 2.87
N PRO A 107 0.48 6.38 3.32
CA PRO A 107 0.62 5.17 2.53
C PRO A 107 -0.12 5.23 1.18
N VAL A 108 -1.22 5.97 1.08
CA VAL A 108 -1.95 6.14 -0.18
C VAL A 108 -1.11 6.90 -1.21
N ASP A 109 -0.38 7.93 -0.79
CA ASP A 109 0.52 8.68 -1.69
C ASP A 109 1.75 7.84 -2.10
N ARG A 110 2.27 7.01 -1.18
CA ARG A 110 3.27 5.99 -1.53
C ARG A 110 2.73 5.03 -2.59
N LEU A 111 1.50 4.54 -2.43
CA LEU A 111 0.86 3.64 -3.39
C LEU A 111 0.74 4.30 -4.78
N ARG A 112 0.34 5.57 -4.85
CA ARG A 112 0.36 6.36 -6.10
C ARG A 112 1.73 6.33 -6.76
N SER A 113 2.78 6.62 -5.99
CA SER A 113 4.16 6.63 -6.51
C SER A 113 4.58 5.27 -7.06
N LYS A 114 4.19 4.17 -6.41
CA LYS A 114 4.47 2.81 -6.90
C LYS A 114 3.70 2.47 -8.17
N LEU A 115 2.44 2.90 -8.30
CA LEU A 115 1.65 2.71 -9.52
C LEU A 115 2.24 3.46 -10.73
N ILE A 116 2.77 4.67 -10.51
CA ILE A 116 3.50 5.41 -11.55
C ILE A 116 4.75 4.64 -11.98
N GLY A 117 5.56 4.18 -11.02
CA GLY A 117 6.74 3.36 -11.29
C GLY A 117 6.40 2.09 -12.06
N LEU A 118 5.32 1.41 -11.66
CA LEU A 118 4.84 0.22 -12.35
C LEU A 118 4.45 0.52 -13.80
N SER A 119 3.70 1.59 -14.03
CA SER A 119 3.29 2.00 -15.38
C SER A 119 4.49 2.23 -16.30
N ILE A 120 5.52 2.93 -15.79
CA ILE A 120 6.76 3.20 -16.52
C ILE A 120 7.50 1.90 -16.84
N GLU A 121 7.67 1.03 -15.85
CA GLU A 121 8.42 -0.22 -16.03
C GLU A 121 7.70 -1.21 -16.95
N LEU A 122 6.37 -1.27 -16.89
CA LEU A 122 5.60 -2.08 -17.83
C LEU A 122 5.72 -1.57 -19.27
N ALA A 123 5.73 -0.25 -19.47
CA ALA A 123 5.91 0.39 -20.78
C ALA A 123 7.36 0.38 -21.28
N ALA A 124 8.35 0.12 -20.41
CA ALA A 124 9.76 0.18 -20.78
C ALA A 124 10.17 -0.96 -21.74
N THR A 125 11.02 -0.63 -22.71
CA THR A 125 11.63 -1.62 -23.61
C THR A 125 12.88 -2.20 -22.95
N LYS A 126 12.70 -3.22 -22.12
CA LYS A 126 13.76 -3.96 -21.41
C LYS A 126 13.58 -5.46 -21.63
N SER A 127 14.60 -6.25 -21.27
CA SER A 127 14.45 -7.71 -21.22
C SER A 127 13.34 -8.11 -20.24
N GLU A 128 12.68 -9.24 -20.50
CA GLU A 128 11.62 -9.74 -19.60
C GLU A 128 12.17 -10.07 -18.21
N GLU A 129 13.42 -10.56 -18.13
CA GLU A 129 14.08 -10.91 -16.88
C GLU A 129 14.37 -9.67 -16.01
N ASP A 130 14.94 -8.62 -16.59
CA ASP A 130 15.21 -7.38 -15.87
C ASP A 130 13.90 -6.70 -15.45
N LYS A 131 12.90 -6.72 -16.32
CA LYS A 131 11.56 -6.18 -16.01
C LYS A 131 10.91 -6.97 -14.88
N ALA A 132 11.03 -8.31 -14.86
CA ALA A 132 10.42 -9.15 -13.84
C ALA A 132 10.93 -8.84 -12.44
N LYS A 133 12.24 -8.59 -12.27
CA LYS A 133 12.82 -8.22 -10.97
C LYS A 133 12.25 -6.90 -10.45
N VAL A 134 12.30 -5.86 -11.29
CA VAL A 134 11.81 -4.52 -10.89
C VAL A 134 10.30 -4.53 -10.64
N VAL A 135 9.52 -5.18 -11.51
CA VAL A 135 8.07 -5.30 -11.32
C VAL A 135 7.75 -6.11 -10.06
N ALA A 136 8.51 -7.16 -9.75
CA ALA A 136 8.34 -7.94 -8.52
C ALA A 136 8.59 -7.09 -7.26
N GLN A 137 9.63 -6.27 -7.27
CA GLN A 137 9.91 -5.33 -6.18
C GLN A 137 8.77 -4.34 -6.00
N ILE A 138 8.29 -3.74 -7.09
CA ILE A 138 7.18 -2.77 -7.04
C ILE A 138 5.90 -3.43 -6.50
N ILE A 139 5.55 -4.63 -6.98
CA ILE A 139 4.38 -5.38 -6.51
C ILE A 139 4.47 -5.68 -5.02
N ARG A 140 5.64 -6.13 -4.54
CA ARG A 140 5.88 -6.37 -3.12
C ARG A 140 5.70 -5.11 -2.28
N GLU A 141 6.26 -3.99 -2.72
CA GLU A 141 6.14 -2.71 -2.02
C GLU A 141 4.70 -2.19 -2.01
N MET A 142 3.95 -2.39 -3.11
CA MET A 142 2.52 -2.10 -3.14
C MET A 142 1.74 -2.93 -2.12
N TYR A 143 2.01 -4.24 -2.03
CA TYR A 143 1.38 -5.12 -1.03
C TYR A 143 1.66 -4.61 0.40
N LEU A 144 2.91 -4.30 0.73
CA LEU A 144 3.28 -3.78 2.06
C LEU A 144 2.59 -2.44 2.37
N THR A 145 2.53 -1.56 1.38
CA THR A 145 1.88 -0.24 1.50
C THR A 145 0.38 -0.39 1.74
N ILE A 146 -0.29 -1.30 1.04
CA ILE A 146 -1.72 -1.60 1.23
C ILE A 146 -1.98 -2.19 2.62
N ARG A 147 -1.12 -3.11 3.08
CA ARG A 147 -1.23 -3.69 4.42
C ARG A 147 -1.07 -2.62 5.51
N GLU A 148 -0.08 -1.76 5.36
CA GLU A 148 0.17 -0.65 6.28
C GLU A 148 -1.01 0.34 6.31
N LEU A 149 -1.53 0.72 5.14
CA LEU A 149 -2.71 1.56 5.03
C LEU A 149 -3.89 0.96 5.80
N ASN A 150 -4.15 -0.33 5.61
CA ASN A 150 -5.23 -1.03 6.29
C ASN A 150 -5.05 -1.01 7.82
N ASP A 151 -3.83 -1.20 8.33
CA ASP A 151 -3.53 -1.10 9.76
C ASP A 151 -3.78 0.33 10.29
N ARG A 152 -3.30 1.36 9.58
CA ARG A 152 -3.51 2.77 9.97
C ARG A 152 -4.99 3.14 9.97
N LEU A 153 -5.74 2.75 8.94
CA LEU A 153 -7.18 3.01 8.87
C LEU A 153 -7.95 2.30 9.98
N ASN A 154 -7.60 1.04 10.29
CA ASN A 154 -8.25 0.30 11.39
C ASN A 154 -7.95 0.92 12.77
N LYS A 155 -6.71 1.37 13.00
CA LYS A 155 -6.34 2.12 14.21
C LYS A 155 -7.12 3.42 14.32
N SER A 156 -7.19 4.19 13.23
CA SER A 156 -7.90 5.47 13.17
C SER A 156 -9.40 5.29 13.41
N ARG A 157 -10.03 4.26 12.83
CA ARG A 157 -11.42 3.89 13.11
C ARG A 157 -11.65 3.58 14.59
N SER A 158 -10.82 2.71 15.18
CA SER A 158 -10.93 2.37 16.61
C SER A 158 -10.80 3.61 17.51
N TRP A 159 -10.08 4.62 17.05
CA TRP A 159 -9.90 5.88 17.76
C TRP A 159 -11.10 6.81 17.57
N ALA A 160 -11.68 6.88 16.36
CA ALA A 160 -12.87 7.67 16.05
C ALA A 160 -14.11 7.13 16.79
N GLU A 161 -14.26 5.81 16.89
CA GLU A 161 -15.30 5.15 17.71
C GLU A 161 -15.19 5.54 19.19
N ARG A 162 -13.97 5.82 19.68
CA ARG A 162 -13.71 6.31 21.04
C ARG A 162 -13.86 7.83 21.18
N HIS A 163 -13.84 8.59 20.09
CA HIS A 163 -13.85 10.08 20.08
C HIS A 163 -14.80 10.64 19.00
N PRO A 164 -16.12 10.43 19.13
CA PRO A 164 -17.11 10.72 18.08
C PRO A 164 -17.17 12.19 17.65
N TRP A 165 -16.75 13.11 18.52
CA TRP A 165 -16.69 14.55 18.23
C TRP A 165 -15.58 14.95 17.24
N LYS A 166 -14.65 14.03 16.89
CA LYS A 166 -13.62 14.23 15.85
C LYS A 166 -13.89 13.44 14.55
N ALA A 167 -14.99 12.70 14.47
CA ALA A 167 -15.32 11.81 13.35
C ALA A 167 -15.59 12.54 12.02
N GLY A 168 -15.87 13.86 12.05
CA GLY A 168 -16.17 14.64 10.84
C GLY A 168 -15.00 14.83 9.87
N ILE A 169 -13.75 14.64 10.32
CA ILE A 169 -12.53 14.85 9.52
C ILE A 169 -12.21 13.62 8.65
N ILE A 170 -12.62 12.43 9.07
CA ILE A 170 -12.49 11.19 8.28
C ILE A 170 -13.91 10.80 7.86
N SER A 171 -14.53 11.65 7.05
CA SER A 171 -15.87 11.41 6.54
C SER A 171 -15.88 10.14 5.68
N GLY A 172 -16.94 9.34 5.81
CA GLY A 172 -17.04 8.02 5.17
C GLY A 172 -16.84 8.04 3.65
N THR A 173 -17.09 9.17 2.98
CA THR A 173 -16.94 9.30 1.53
C THR A 173 -15.49 9.22 1.06
N ALA A 174 -14.55 9.85 1.76
CA ALA A 174 -13.14 9.82 1.41
C ALA A 174 -12.53 8.43 1.62
N VAL A 175 -12.88 7.75 2.72
CA VAL A 175 -12.42 6.40 3.04
C VAL A 175 -13.00 5.38 2.06
N THR A 176 -14.28 5.52 1.70
CA THR A 176 -14.93 4.66 0.70
C THR A 176 -14.28 4.78 -0.67
N ALA A 177 -14.06 6.00 -1.16
CA ALA A 177 -13.40 6.21 -2.46
C ALA A 177 -11.99 5.59 -2.49
N LEU A 178 -11.20 5.78 -1.43
CA LEU A 178 -9.86 5.17 -1.31
C LEU A 178 -9.91 3.65 -1.23
N GLY A 179 -10.91 3.11 -0.54
CA GLY A 179 -11.15 1.68 -0.45
C GLY A 179 -11.36 1.03 -1.82
N GLY A 180 -12.26 1.59 -2.64
CA GLY A 180 -12.53 1.08 -3.99
C GLY A 180 -11.28 1.07 -4.87
N ILE A 181 -10.43 2.10 -4.74
CA ILE A 181 -9.17 2.20 -5.48
C ILE A 181 -8.16 1.14 -5.02
N VAL A 182 -7.95 0.99 -3.71
CA VAL A 182 -7.04 -0.01 -3.13
C VAL A 182 -7.47 -1.43 -3.54
N THR A 183 -8.77 -1.67 -3.53
CA THR A 183 -9.37 -2.93 -3.97
C THR A 183 -9.10 -3.20 -5.45
N GLY A 184 -9.33 -2.21 -6.31
CA GLY A 184 -9.05 -2.31 -7.75
C GLY A 184 -7.57 -2.55 -8.05
N VAL A 185 -6.67 -1.94 -7.29
CA VAL A 185 -5.23 -2.16 -7.39
C VAL A 185 -4.88 -3.60 -6.99
N ALA A 186 -5.35 -4.06 -5.84
CA ALA A 186 -5.07 -5.41 -5.35
C ALA A 186 -5.54 -6.49 -6.34
N MET A 187 -6.78 -6.38 -6.86
CA MET A 187 -7.32 -7.32 -7.84
C MET A 187 -6.54 -7.32 -9.16
N SER A 188 -6.09 -6.15 -9.61
CA SER A 188 -5.45 -6.01 -10.93
C SER A 188 -4.00 -6.49 -10.94
N PHE A 189 -3.26 -6.29 -9.84
CA PHE A 189 -1.81 -6.45 -9.81
C PHE A 189 -1.29 -7.52 -8.85
N LEU A 190 -1.98 -7.78 -7.74
CA LEU A 190 -1.52 -8.75 -6.74
C LEU A 190 -2.05 -10.17 -7.01
N GLY A 191 -3.09 -10.30 -7.84
CA GLY A 191 -3.77 -11.57 -8.08
C GLY A 191 -4.61 -11.96 -6.86
N GLY A 192 -5.82 -12.47 -7.08
CA GLY A 192 -6.76 -12.82 -6.01
C GLY A 192 -6.35 -14.02 -5.12
N ALA A 193 -5.07 -14.39 -5.09
CA ALA A 193 -4.56 -15.59 -4.42
C ALA A 193 -4.17 -15.36 -2.95
N ASP A 194 -3.96 -14.10 -2.52
CA ASP A 194 -3.69 -13.82 -1.12
C ASP A 194 -5.01 -13.60 -0.35
N THR A 195 -5.29 -14.48 0.61
CA THR A 195 -6.49 -14.41 1.45
C THR A 195 -6.49 -13.16 2.33
N GLU A 196 -5.33 -12.59 2.65
CA GLU A 196 -5.24 -11.30 3.35
C GLU A 196 -5.63 -10.13 2.43
N ALA A 197 -5.18 -10.14 1.17
CA ALA A 197 -5.61 -9.14 0.18
C ALA A 197 -7.12 -9.23 -0.06
N GLN A 198 -7.66 -10.46 -0.14
CA GLN A 198 -9.11 -10.67 -0.18
C GLN A 198 -9.82 -10.22 1.10
N GLN A 199 -9.22 -10.36 2.29
CA GLN A 199 -9.80 -9.86 3.54
C GLN A 199 -9.83 -8.33 3.56
N VAL A 200 -8.80 -7.66 3.06
CA VAL A 200 -8.78 -6.19 2.88
C VAL A 200 -9.86 -5.77 1.88
N ILE A 201 -9.95 -6.44 0.73
CA ILE A 201 -10.97 -6.21 -0.30
C ILE A 201 -12.39 -6.43 0.25
N ASN A 202 -12.63 -7.56 0.92
CA ASN A 202 -13.94 -7.90 1.48
C ASN A 202 -14.31 -6.97 2.64
N TYR A 203 -13.33 -6.50 3.43
CA TYR A 203 -13.56 -5.53 4.48
C TYR A 203 -13.95 -4.16 3.91
N THR A 204 -13.26 -3.69 2.88
CA THR A 204 -13.64 -2.47 2.17
C THR A 204 -15.05 -2.58 1.57
N TYR A 205 -15.32 -3.66 0.83
CA TYR A 205 -16.60 -3.87 0.16
C TYR A 205 -17.78 -4.01 1.14
N ASN A 206 -17.62 -4.77 2.22
CA ASN A 206 -18.67 -4.93 3.25
C ASN A 206 -18.92 -3.63 4.03
N ASN A 207 -17.94 -2.73 4.14
CA ASN A 207 -18.10 -1.43 4.80
C ASN A 207 -18.79 -0.38 3.91
N GLU A 208 -18.62 -0.40 2.58
CA GLU A 208 -19.40 0.46 1.66
C GLU A 208 -20.91 0.22 1.84
N ILE A 209 -21.31 -1.04 2.01
CA ILE A 209 -22.70 -1.43 2.22
C ILE A 209 -23.22 -0.92 3.58
N GLN A 210 -22.39 -0.94 4.63
CA GLN A 210 -22.80 -0.49 5.98
C GLN A 210 -22.87 1.03 6.13
N LEU A 211 -21.97 1.79 5.49
CA LEU A 211 -22.02 3.26 5.52
C LEU A 211 -23.19 3.80 4.68
N CYS A 212 -23.48 3.20 3.52
CA CYS A 212 -24.65 3.57 2.71
C CYS A 212 -25.98 3.26 3.40
N THR A 213 -26.05 2.24 4.26
CA THR A 213 -27.26 1.91 5.03
C THR A 213 -27.44 2.77 6.29
N ALA A 214 -26.36 3.37 6.82
CA ALA A 214 -26.42 4.26 7.98
C ALA A 214 -26.91 5.70 7.64
N ASP A 215 -26.71 6.16 6.41
CA ASP A 215 -27.10 7.52 5.97
C ASP A 215 -28.58 7.67 5.56
N GLY A 216 -29.39 6.61 5.66
CA GLY A 216 -30.84 6.68 5.41
C GLY A 216 -31.24 7.06 3.98
N LEU A 217 -30.29 7.09 3.05
CA LEU A 217 -30.49 7.41 1.64
C LEU A 217 -30.38 6.14 0.80
N HIS A 218 -31.31 5.21 1.02
CA HIS A 218 -31.93 4.36 0.00
C HIS A 218 -32.70 3.24 0.72
N GLU A 219 -34.02 3.30 0.62
CA GLU A 219 -34.86 2.11 0.79
C GLU A 219 -34.35 1.07 -0.22
N PRO A 220 -33.96 -0.15 0.20
CA PRO A 220 -33.51 -1.17 -0.74
C PRO A 220 -34.66 -1.42 -1.72
N ALA A 221 -34.41 -1.18 -3.01
CA ALA A 221 -35.37 -1.50 -4.05
C ALA A 221 -35.79 -2.97 -3.87
N GLU A 222 -37.07 -3.19 -3.60
CA GLU A 222 -37.66 -4.53 -3.51
C GLU A 222 -37.27 -5.30 -4.77
N ILE A 223 -36.49 -6.36 -4.58
CA ILE A 223 -36.21 -7.33 -5.62
C ILE A 223 -37.57 -7.95 -5.98
N PRO A 224 -38.07 -7.83 -7.22
CA PRO A 224 -39.32 -8.50 -7.57
C PRO A 224 -39.10 -10.01 -7.44
N GLU A 225 -39.96 -10.65 -6.65
CA GLU A 225 -40.02 -12.11 -6.54
C GLU A 225 -40.06 -12.72 -7.94
N ILE A 226 -39.04 -13.50 -8.27
CA ILE A 226 -39.09 -14.41 -9.41
C ILE A 226 -40.10 -15.49 -9.03
N VAL A 227 -41.33 -15.32 -9.51
CA VAL A 227 -42.36 -16.36 -9.47
C VAL A 227 -41.91 -17.47 -10.42
N ASP A 228 -41.56 -18.63 -9.86
CA ASP A 228 -41.39 -19.87 -10.61
C ASP A 228 -42.70 -20.23 -11.32
N THR A 229 -42.70 -20.14 -12.66
CA THR A 229 -43.62 -20.86 -13.55
C THR A 229 -42.95 -21.16 -14.89
#